data_AF-A0AAI8GMA1-F1
#
_entry.id   AF-A0AAI8GMA1-F1
#
_cell.length_a   1.000
_cell.length_b   1.000
_cell.length_c   1.000
_cell.angle_alpha   90.00
_cell.angle_beta   90.00
_cell.angle_gamma   90.00
#
_symmetry.space_group_name_H-M   'P 1'
#
loop_
_entity.id
_entity.type
_entity.pdbx_description
1 polymer ?
#
loop_
_entity_poly.entity_id
_entity_poly.type
_entity_poly.pdbx_seq_one_letter_code
_entity_poly.pdbx_strand_id
1 'polypeptide(L)'
;MSIMTWKLCGPMRLGDWKTSAMLLTAALLLSSSPSARAFDMNAGVNKESGPFDLFKFGFNAYKKGQKEEAVEAYRYAAEKGHTGSRWALANMYAAGDGVVENDFEAFKIYAEIANQGVEPGSADTGFFVNALLSLARYYRQGIPDSPVKADLAQARQIYFQVASTFGVPEAQFQLARMILAGEGGRVNVQQAKKWLNMARKSGHAGAMSIFGNVLFEEGQTVRGLAFLTAALDRCSAKDCPWMQELQERAFSLATEDDRRVAVALAPQVYEQGD
;
A
#
# COMPACT_ATOMS: atom_id res chain seq x y z
N MET A 1 -54.30 -9.17 17.33
CA MET A 1 -54.95 -10.47 17.59
C MET A 1 -56.00 -10.69 16.52
N SER A 2 -55.77 -11.60 15.57
CA SER A 2 -56.83 -12.18 14.76
C SER A 2 -56.43 -13.59 14.35
N ILE A 3 -57.39 -14.49 14.48
CA ILE A 3 -57.22 -15.89 14.84
C ILE A 3 -57.44 -16.74 13.60
N MET A 4 -56.64 -17.80 13.45
CA MET A 4 -56.80 -18.86 12.46
C MET A 4 -58.21 -19.48 12.49
N THR A 5 -58.73 -19.85 11.31
CA THR A 5 -59.66 -20.97 11.19
C THR A 5 -59.31 -21.83 9.99
N TRP A 6 -59.08 -23.10 10.28
CA TRP A 6 -58.79 -24.21 9.37
C TRP A 6 -60.08 -24.72 8.72
N LYS A 7 -59.99 -25.26 7.50
CA LYS A 7 -61.07 -26.04 6.86
C LYS A 7 -60.57 -27.44 6.50
N LEU A 8 -61.27 -28.44 7.03
CA LEU A 8 -61.03 -29.87 6.89
C LEU A 8 -61.69 -30.45 5.61
N CYS A 9 -60.94 -31.36 4.98
CA CYS A 9 -61.27 -32.63 4.32
C CYS A 9 -62.68 -32.97 3.75
N GLY A 10 -62.67 -33.58 2.56
CA GLY A 10 -63.69 -34.50 2.01
C GLY A 10 -63.11 -35.35 0.85
N PRO A 11 -63.60 -36.57 0.57
CA PRO A 11 -62.73 -37.73 0.27
C PRO A 11 -62.89 -38.38 -1.13
N MET A 12 -62.13 -39.48 -1.34
CA MET A 12 -62.29 -40.59 -2.30
C MET A 12 -61.71 -40.47 -3.72
N ARG A 13 -60.76 -41.36 -4.09
CA ARG A 13 -61.03 -42.69 -4.68
C ARG A 13 -59.73 -43.46 -4.94
N LEU A 14 -59.70 -44.73 -4.52
CA LEU A 14 -58.75 -45.73 -4.99
C LEU A 14 -59.05 -46.08 -6.46
N GLY A 15 -57.99 -46.28 -7.24
CA GLY A 15 -58.04 -46.89 -8.56
C GLY A 15 -56.65 -47.41 -8.94
N ASP A 16 -56.45 -48.70 -8.77
CA ASP A 16 -55.31 -49.46 -9.28
C ASP A 16 -55.26 -49.42 -10.82
N TRP A 17 -54.10 -49.16 -11.42
CA TRP A 17 -53.56 -50.03 -12.48
C TRP A 17 -52.16 -49.64 -12.97
N LYS A 18 -51.32 -50.68 -13.07
CA LYS A 18 -50.32 -50.96 -14.12
C LYS A 18 -49.05 -50.09 -14.20
N THR A 19 -47.97 -50.72 -13.72
CA THR A 19 -46.67 -50.88 -14.41
C THR A 19 -46.27 -49.79 -15.41
N SER A 20 -45.30 -48.96 -15.02
CA SER A 20 -44.34 -48.39 -15.97
C SER A 20 -42.97 -48.32 -15.30
N ALA A 21 -42.03 -49.00 -15.95
CA ALA A 21 -40.64 -49.12 -15.59
C ALA A 21 -39.85 -47.83 -15.90
N MET A 22 -38.78 -47.65 -15.13
CA MET A 22 -37.50 -47.03 -15.50
C MET A 22 -37.50 -45.65 -16.18
N LEU A 23 -36.92 -44.67 -15.48
CA LEU A 23 -35.60 -44.09 -15.83
C LEU A 23 -35.19 -43.09 -14.73
N LEU A 24 -34.36 -43.55 -13.80
CA LEU A 24 -33.61 -42.69 -12.87
C LEU A 24 -32.43 -42.09 -13.64
N THR A 25 -32.58 -40.88 -14.16
CA THR A 25 -31.44 -40.09 -14.66
C THR A 25 -30.68 -39.51 -13.47
N ALA A 26 -29.66 -40.23 -13.02
CA ALA A 26 -28.64 -39.68 -12.14
C ALA A 26 -27.80 -38.67 -12.94
N ALA A 27 -28.12 -37.38 -12.80
CA ALA A 27 -27.27 -36.31 -13.29
C ALA A 27 -26.03 -36.22 -12.39
N LEU A 28 -24.94 -36.88 -12.80
CA LEU A 28 -23.61 -36.63 -12.24
C LEU A 28 -23.19 -35.21 -12.64
N LEU A 29 -23.38 -34.26 -11.72
CA LEU A 29 -22.62 -33.02 -11.73
C LEU A 29 -21.18 -33.37 -11.40
N LEU A 30 -20.36 -33.51 -12.45
CA LEU A 30 -18.91 -33.44 -12.34
C LEU A 30 -18.57 -32.03 -11.87
N SER A 31 -18.56 -31.82 -10.55
CA SER A 31 -17.84 -30.71 -9.95
C SER A 31 -16.36 -30.96 -10.26
N SER A 32 -15.87 -30.35 -11.33
CA SER A 32 -14.43 -30.16 -11.52
C SER A 32 -13.97 -29.20 -10.44
N SER A 33 -13.73 -29.72 -9.24
CA SER A 33 -12.95 -29.02 -8.23
C SER A 33 -11.63 -28.65 -8.89
N PRO A 34 -11.26 -27.36 -9.00
CA PRO A 34 -9.90 -27.04 -9.37
C PRO A 34 -9.02 -27.69 -8.31
N SER A 35 -8.13 -28.59 -8.74
CA SER A 35 -7.14 -29.20 -7.89
C SER A 35 -6.40 -28.06 -7.19
N ALA A 36 -6.66 -27.87 -5.90
CA ALA A 36 -5.79 -27.09 -5.05
C ALA A 36 -4.42 -27.74 -5.20
N ARG A 37 -3.49 -27.06 -5.89
CA ARG A 37 -2.12 -27.54 -5.97
C ARG A 37 -1.55 -27.46 -4.56
N ALA A 38 -1.68 -28.56 -3.84
CA ALA A 38 -1.05 -28.74 -2.55
C ALA A 38 0.45 -28.54 -2.74
N PHE A 39 1.04 -27.74 -1.86
CA PHE A 39 2.47 -27.42 -1.75
C PHE A 39 3.36 -28.62 -2.16
N ASP A 40 3.90 -28.61 -3.39
CA ASP A 40 4.68 -29.74 -3.95
C ASP A 40 6.10 -29.72 -3.37
N MET A 41 6.41 -30.69 -2.52
CA MET A 41 7.61 -30.82 -1.68
C MET A 41 8.92 -31.15 -2.45
N ASN A 42 9.01 -30.83 -3.74
CA ASN A 42 10.16 -31.17 -4.58
C ASN A 42 11.40 -30.26 -4.43
N ALA A 43 11.40 -29.34 -3.44
CA ALA A 43 12.51 -28.41 -3.19
C ALA A 43 13.33 -28.69 -1.91
N GLY A 44 13.09 -29.80 -1.21
CA GLY A 44 13.79 -30.11 0.05
C GLY A 44 13.42 -29.20 1.23
N VAL A 45 12.48 -28.27 1.04
CA VAL A 45 11.91 -27.39 2.08
C VAL A 45 10.48 -27.86 2.36
N ASN A 46 10.16 -28.10 3.63
CA ASN A 46 8.86 -28.53 4.13
C ASN A 46 8.32 -27.55 5.18
N LYS A 47 7.10 -27.77 5.68
CA LYS A 47 6.44 -26.88 6.66
C LYS A 47 7.20 -26.82 7.99
N GLU A 48 7.93 -27.87 8.31
CA GLU A 48 8.76 -28.00 9.51
C GLU A 48 10.08 -27.22 9.41
N SER A 49 10.49 -26.83 8.21
CA SER A 49 11.73 -26.10 7.93
C SER A 49 11.81 -24.77 8.67
N GLY A 50 13.04 -24.26 8.86
CA GLY A 50 13.26 -23.02 9.59
C GLY A 50 12.58 -21.81 8.94
N PRO A 51 12.24 -20.76 9.72
CA PRO A 51 11.59 -19.55 9.21
C PRO A 51 12.35 -18.91 8.03
N PHE A 52 13.69 -18.93 8.07
CA PHE A 52 14.53 -18.36 7.03
C PHE A 52 14.59 -19.22 5.76
N ASP A 53 14.53 -20.55 5.88
CA ASP A 53 14.51 -21.46 4.73
C ASP A 53 13.16 -21.37 3.99
N LEU A 54 12.08 -21.29 4.75
CA LEU A 54 10.74 -21.01 4.22
C LEU A 54 10.67 -19.64 3.53
N PHE A 55 11.26 -18.61 4.14
CA PHE A 55 11.37 -17.28 3.52
C PHE A 55 12.14 -17.33 2.19
N LYS A 56 13.33 -17.96 2.17
CA LYS A 56 14.13 -18.13 0.94
C LYS A 56 13.37 -18.88 -0.15
N PHE A 57 12.70 -19.98 0.23
CA PHE A 57 11.88 -20.74 -0.69
C PHE A 57 10.76 -19.86 -1.27
N GLY A 58 10.01 -19.16 -0.41
CA GLY A 58 8.94 -18.24 -0.83
C GLY A 58 9.44 -17.13 -1.76
N PHE A 59 10.61 -16.54 -1.44
CA PHE A 59 11.25 -15.53 -2.29
C PHE A 59 11.60 -16.07 -3.68
N ASN A 60 12.17 -17.28 -3.74
CA ASN A 60 12.52 -17.91 -5.01
C ASN A 60 11.28 -18.31 -5.82
N ALA A 61 10.24 -18.85 -5.17
CA ALA A 61 8.97 -19.18 -5.79
C ALA A 61 8.29 -17.93 -6.37
N TYR A 62 8.29 -16.83 -5.60
CA TYR A 62 7.74 -15.54 -6.03
C TYR A 62 8.44 -15.03 -7.29
N LYS A 63 9.79 -15.07 -7.34
CA LYS A 63 10.56 -14.65 -8.51
C LYS A 63 10.30 -15.52 -9.76
N LYS A 64 9.89 -16.77 -9.57
CA LYS A 64 9.49 -17.68 -10.66
C LYS A 64 8.03 -17.50 -11.10
N GLY A 65 7.29 -16.59 -10.46
CA GLY A 65 5.86 -16.40 -10.70
C GLY A 65 4.96 -17.44 -10.04
N GLN A 66 5.51 -18.31 -9.18
CA GLN A 66 4.75 -19.30 -8.41
C GLN A 66 4.18 -18.63 -7.15
N LYS A 67 3.21 -17.75 -7.35
CA LYS A 67 2.73 -16.83 -6.31
C LYS A 67 2.03 -17.57 -5.17
N GLU A 68 1.22 -18.58 -5.48
CA GLU A 68 0.50 -19.37 -4.48
C GLU A 68 1.47 -20.13 -3.56
N GLU A 69 2.53 -20.71 -4.13
CA GLU A 69 3.61 -21.35 -3.36
C GLU A 69 4.35 -20.34 -2.47
N ALA A 70 4.60 -19.13 -2.98
CA ALA A 70 5.21 -18.06 -2.19
C ALA A 70 4.34 -17.63 -1.01
N VAL A 71 3.02 -17.47 -1.22
CA VAL A 71 2.06 -17.14 -0.16
C VAL A 71 2.12 -18.16 0.97
N GLU A 72 2.01 -19.44 0.63
CA GLU A 72 2.03 -20.53 1.61
C GLU A 72 3.36 -20.56 2.37
N ALA A 73 4.49 -20.41 1.66
CA ALA A 73 5.81 -20.37 2.28
C ALA A 73 5.99 -19.19 3.23
N TYR A 74 5.55 -17.99 2.81
CA TYR A 74 5.58 -16.81 3.67
C TYR A 74 4.65 -16.94 4.87
N ARG A 75 3.48 -17.58 4.72
CA ARG A 75 2.58 -17.85 5.84
C ARG A 75 3.27 -18.72 6.90
N TYR A 76 3.84 -19.85 6.50
CA TYR A 76 4.57 -20.72 7.43
C TYR A 76 5.78 -20.03 8.08
N ALA A 77 6.52 -19.22 7.33
CA ALA A 77 7.63 -18.46 7.89
C ALA A 77 7.15 -17.37 8.88
N ALA A 78 6.05 -16.69 8.58
CA ALA A 78 5.46 -15.65 9.43
C ALA A 78 4.89 -16.24 10.73
N GLU A 79 4.25 -17.41 10.68
CA GLU A 79 3.80 -18.17 11.86
C GLU A 79 4.98 -18.53 12.79
N LYS A 80 6.17 -18.72 12.22
CA LYS A 80 7.42 -18.94 12.96
C LYS A 80 8.17 -17.65 13.34
N GLY A 81 7.53 -16.49 13.20
CA GLY A 81 8.06 -15.20 13.64
C GLY A 81 8.98 -14.49 12.64
N HIS A 82 9.05 -14.92 11.38
CA HIS A 82 9.88 -14.23 10.39
C HIS A 82 9.24 -12.91 9.93
N THR A 83 9.74 -11.78 10.43
CA THR A 83 9.22 -10.43 10.13
C THR A 83 9.19 -10.12 8.62
N GLY A 84 10.24 -10.49 7.88
CA GLY A 84 10.29 -10.27 6.43
C GLY A 84 9.18 -10.99 5.64
N SER A 85 8.87 -12.24 5.99
CA SER A 85 7.76 -13.01 5.42
C SER A 85 6.41 -12.43 5.82
N ARG A 86 6.27 -12.00 7.07
CA ARG A 86 5.06 -11.31 7.54
C ARG A 86 4.80 -10.05 6.71
N TRP A 87 5.84 -9.22 6.50
CA TRP A 87 5.76 -8.03 5.67
C TRP A 87 5.46 -8.36 4.19
N ALA A 88 6.13 -9.38 3.63
CA ALA A 88 5.89 -9.80 2.25
C ALA A 88 4.44 -10.30 2.06
N LEU A 89 3.92 -11.07 3.01
CA LEU A 89 2.54 -11.55 3.00
C LEU A 89 1.53 -10.40 3.07
N ALA A 90 1.80 -9.36 3.88
CA ALA A 90 0.97 -8.16 3.92
C ALA A 90 0.92 -7.44 2.56
N ASN A 91 2.08 -7.29 1.89
CA ASN A 91 2.12 -6.69 0.56
C ASN A 91 1.35 -7.52 -0.48
N MET A 92 1.41 -8.85 -0.39
CA MET A 92 0.67 -9.74 -1.29
C MET A 92 -0.84 -9.58 -1.10
N TYR A 93 -1.33 -9.47 0.14
CA TYR A 93 -2.74 -9.14 0.39
C TYR A 93 -3.12 -7.75 -0.10
N ALA A 94 -2.28 -6.74 0.13
CA ALA A 94 -2.55 -5.37 -0.32
C ALA A 94 -2.60 -5.22 -1.85
N ALA A 95 -1.90 -6.08 -2.58
CA ALA A 95 -1.84 -6.05 -4.05
C ALA A 95 -2.70 -7.11 -4.74
N GLY A 96 -3.33 -8.02 -3.99
CA GLY A 96 -4.00 -9.20 -4.57
C GLY A 96 -3.03 -10.11 -5.35
N ASP A 97 -1.79 -10.21 -4.89
CA ASP A 97 -0.71 -10.86 -5.64
C ASP A 97 -0.56 -12.32 -5.23
N GLY A 98 -1.23 -13.24 -5.92
CA GLY A 98 -1.30 -14.67 -5.55
C GLY A 98 -2.31 -14.99 -4.45
N VAL A 99 -3.00 -13.98 -3.94
CA VAL A 99 -4.15 -14.06 -3.04
C VAL A 99 -5.22 -13.09 -3.51
N VAL A 100 -6.45 -13.26 -3.00
CA VAL A 100 -7.48 -12.23 -3.20
C VAL A 100 -7.04 -10.95 -2.47
N GLU A 101 -7.13 -9.81 -3.15
CA GLU A 101 -6.82 -8.51 -2.58
C GLU A 101 -7.64 -8.27 -1.31
N ASN A 102 -6.94 -7.90 -0.23
CA ASN A 102 -7.56 -7.68 1.07
C ASN A 102 -6.72 -6.71 1.90
N ASP A 103 -7.01 -5.42 1.73
CA ASP A 103 -6.37 -4.34 2.49
C ASP A 103 -6.56 -4.47 4.00
N PHE A 104 -7.68 -5.02 4.46
CA PHE A 104 -7.92 -5.18 5.90
C PHE A 104 -7.03 -6.26 6.52
N GLU A 105 -6.79 -7.36 5.81
CA GLU A 105 -5.80 -8.37 6.22
C GLU A 105 -4.38 -7.80 6.19
N ALA A 106 -4.01 -7.08 5.12
CA ALA A 106 -2.72 -6.41 5.03
C ALA A 106 -2.51 -5.44 6.20
N PHE A 107 -3.51 -4.61 6.51
CA PHE A 107 -3.50 -3.68 7.63
C PHE A 107 -3.25 -4.40 8.97
N LYS A 108 -3.96 -5.49 9.26
CA LYS A 108 -3.76 -6.26 10.50
C LYS A 108 -2.33 -6.78 10.60
N ILE A 109 -1.78 -7.29 9.51
CA ILE A 109 -0.41 -7.81 9.49
C ILE A 109 0.62 -6.69 9.68
N TYR A 110 0.45 -5.53 9.04
CA TYR A 110 1.34 -4.38 9.29
C TYR A 110 1.22 -3.87 10.73
N ALA A 111 0.01 -3.85 11.30
CA ALA A 111 -0.22 -3.47 12.70
C ALA A 111 0.47 -4.44 13.66
N GLU A 112 0.47 -5.74 13.36
CA GLU A 112 1.20 -6.73 14.13
C GLU A 112 2.72 -6.45 14.12
N ILE A 113 3.30 -6.15 12.95
CA ILE A 113 4.72 -5.77 12.84
C ILE A 113 5.00 -4.51 13.67
N ALA A 114 4.14 -3.49 13.58
CA ALA A 114 4.30 -2.25 14.32
C ALA A 114 4.21 -2.47 15.85
N ASN A 115 3.31 -3.34 16.30
CA ASN A 115 3.11 -3.63 17.73
C ASN A 115 4.24 -4.45 18.35
N GLN A 116 4.89 -5.32 17.57
CA GLN A 116 6.07 -6.07 18.05
C GLN A 116 7.28 -5.16 18.27
N GLY A 117 7.30 -3.99 17.62
CA GLY A 117 8.44 -3.09 17.67
C GLY A 117 9.62 -3.65 16.88
N VAL A 118 10.75 -2.96 16.96
CA VAL A 118 11.99 -3.41 16.36
C VAL A 118 13.18 -2.93 17.18
N GLU A 119 14.19 -3.78 17.31
CA GLU A 119 15.48 -3.34 17.85
C GLU A 119 16.17 -2.43 16.82
N PRO A 120 16.53 -1.19 17.18
CA PRO A 120 17.17 -0.26 16.25
C PRO A 120 18.44 -0.84 15.61
N GLY A 121 18.52 -0.80 14.28
CA GLY A 121 19.68 -1.32 13.53
C GLY A 121 19.66 -2.82 13.27
N SER A 122 18.64 -3.55 13.75
CA SER A 122 18.42 -4.94 13.37
C SER A 122 18.01 -5.08 11.90
N ALA A 123 18.16 -6.29 11.36
CA ALA A 123 17.73 -6.63 10.00
C ALA A 123 16.23 -6.35 9.75
N ASP A 124 15.43 -6.33 10.81
CA ASP A 124 13.98 -6.13 10.72
C ASP A 124 13.57 -4.65 10.64
N THR A 125 14.51 -3.72 10.87
CA THR A 125 14.22 -2.27 10.88
C THR A 125 13.57 -1.82 9.57
N GLY A 126 14.04 -2.34 8.43
CA GLY A 126 13.46 -2.01 7.12
C GLY A 126 12.02 -2.46 6.99
N PHE A 127 11.70 -3.68 7.42
CA PHE A 127 10.33 -4.22 7.38
C PHE A 127 9.40 -3.45 8.32
N PHE A 128 9.87 -3.14 9.52
CA PHE A 128 9.14 -2.34 10.50
C PHE A 128 8.79 -0.95 9.96
N VAL A 129 9.77 -0.23 9.42
CA VAL A 129 9.58 1.11 8.85
C VAL A 129 8.61 1.08 7.67
N ASN A 130 8.73 0.10 6.77
CA ASN A 130 7.80 -0.06 5.65
C ASN A 130 6.38 -0.42 6.10
N ALA A 131 6.23 -1.21 7.16
CA ALA A 131 4.93 -1.50 7.77
C ALA A 131 4.29 -0.23 8.34
N LEU A 132 5.05 0.61 9.06
CA LEU A 132 4.57 1.90 9.57
C LEU A 132 4.13 2.84 8.43
N LEU A 133 4.90 2.92 7.34
CA LEU A 133 4.52 3.72 6.17
C LEU A 133 3.21 3.24 5.52
N SER A 134 3.00 1.92 5.51
CA SER A 134 1.78 1.31 4.98
C SER A 134 0.58 1.57 5.90
N LEU A 135 0.76 1.45 7.22
CA LEU A 135 -0.26 1.83 8.21
C LEU A 135 -0.62 3.31 8.11
N ALA A 136 0.35 4.21 8.01
CA ALA A 136 0.08 5.64 7.87
C ALA A 136 -0.76 5.93 6.62
N ARG A 137 -0.53 5.22 5.51
CA ARG A 137 -1.34 5.31 4.29
C ARG A 137 -2.76 4.81 4.51
N TYR A 138 -2.94 3.66 5.15
CA TYR A 138 -4.27 3.13 5.47
C TYR A 138 -5.03 4.04 6.43
N TYR A 139 -4.39 4.56 7.48
CA TYR A 139 -5.03 5.55 8.34
C TYR A 139 -5.37 6.83 7.58
N ARG A 140 -4.56 7.26 6.61
CA ARG A 140 -4.86 8.47 5.84
C ARG A 140 -6.08 8.31 4.94
N GLN A 141 -6.26 7.12 4.34
CA GLN A 141 -7.31 6.87 3.34
C GLN A 141 -8.56 6.20 3.93
N GLY A 142 -8.41 5.46 5.02
CA GLY A 142 -9.38 4.45 5.45
C GLY A 142 -9.35 3.22 4.54
N ILE A 143 -10.01 2.15 4.96
CA ILE A 143 -10.20 0.93 4.16
C ILE A 143 -11.72 0.73 3.97
N PRO A 144 -12.22 0.76 2.72
CA PRO A 144 -13.63 0.51 2.40
C PRO A 144 -14.13 -0.81 3.00
N ASP A 145 -15.41 -0.86 3.36
CA ASP A 145 -16.07 -2.06 3.90
C ASP A 145 -15.40 -2.71 5.12
N SER A 146 -14.58 -1.94 5.85
CA SER A 146 -13.90 -2.39 7.07
C SER A 146 -14.14 -1.44 8.26
N PRO A 147 -13.75 -1.88 9.48
CA PRO A 147 -13.73 -1.03 10.67
C PRO A 147 -12.67 0.10 10.62
N VAL A 148 -11.67 0.01 9.74
CA VAL A 148 -10.57 0.98 9.65
C VAL A 148 -11.04 2.21 8.89
N LYS A 149 -11.47 3.23 9.63
CA LYS A 149 -11.84 4.55 9.06
C LYS A 149 -10.60 5.43 8.93
N ALA A 150 -10.71 6.44 8.05
CA ALA A 150 -9.66 7.43 7.91
C ALA A 150 -9.44 8.17 9.24
N ASP A 151 -8.22 8.17 9.72
CA ASP A 151 -7.72 8.92 10.87
C ASP A 151 -6.45 9.68 10.45
N LEU A 152 -6.66 10.93 10.05
CA LEU A 152 -5.58 11.79 9.59
C LEU A 152 -4.61 12.16 10.72
N ALA A 153 -5.07 12.20 11.97
CA ALA A 153 -4.23 12.51 13.12
C ALA A 153 -3.25 11.36 13.38
N GLN A 154 -3.77 10.13 13.39
CA GLN A 154 -2.96 8.92 13.53
C GLN A 154 -1.97 8.78 12.37
N ALA A 155 -2.41 8.98 11.12
CA ALA A 155 -1.52 8.96 9.96
C ALA A 155 -0.39 9.97 10.08
N ARG A 156 -0.70 11.23 10.45
CA ARG A 156 0.30 12.28 10.64
C ARG A 156 1.27 11.96 11.75
N GLN A 157 0.81 11.36 12.85
CA GLN A 157 1.66 10.94 13.96
C GLN A 157 2.63 9.84 13.53
N ILE A 158 2.18 8.83 12.79
CA ILE A 158 3.05 7.77 12.30
C ILE A 158 4.07 8.33 11.30
N TYR A 159 3.65 9.17 10.35
CA TYR A 159 4.61 9.82 9.45
C TYR A 159 5.63 10.69 10.20
N PHE A 160 5.20 11.42 11.24
CA PHE A 160 6.11 12.17 12.10
C PHE A 160 7.12 11.27 12.81
N GLN A 161 6.66 10.15 13.39
CA GLN A 161 7.53 9.16 14.01
C GLN A 161 8.56 8.63 13.00
N VAL A 162 8.12 8.21 11.81
CA VAL A 162 9.03 7.64 10.81
C VAL A 162 10.02 8.68 10.29
N ALA A 163 9.54 9.90 10.00
CA ALA A 163 10.34 11.00 9.49
C ALA A 163 11.40 11.46 10.50
N SER A 164 11.06 11.55 11.79
CA SER A 164 11.95 12.06 12.83
C SER A 164 12.91 11.00 13.36
N THR A 165 12.47 9.75 13.51
CA THR A 165 13.28 8.68 14.10
C THR A 165 14.18 8.00 13.08
N PHE A 166 13.68 7.75 11.87
CA PHE A 166 14.40 6.97 10.85
C PHE A 166 14.86 7.81 9.65
N GLY A 167 14.49 9.09 9.60
CA GLY A 167 14.94 9.98 8.53
C GLY A 167 14.49 9.60 7.13
N VAL A 168 13.43 8.78 7.01
CA VAL A 168 12.99 8.26 5.71
C VAL A 168 12.44 9.40 4.84
N PRO A 169 13.00 9.64 3.63
CA PRO A 169 12.59 10.77 2.79
C PRO A 169 11.10 10.72 2.40
N GLU A 170 10.55 9.53 2.15
CA GLU A 170 9.12 9.35 1.85
C GLU A 170 8.24 9.81 3.03
N ALA A 171 8.60 9.46 4.26
CA ALA A 171 7.85 9.89 5.44
C ALA A 171 7.91 11.40 5.63
N GLN A 172 9.09 11.99 5.43
CA GLN A 172 9.30 13.45 5.50
C GLN A 172 8.45 14.18 4.44
N PHE A 173 8.40 13.65 3.22
CA PHE A 173 7.58 14.16 2.13
C PHE A 173 6.08 14.08 2.44
N GLN A 174 5.58 12.90 2.84
CA GLN A 174 4.16 12.74 3.16
C GLN A 174 3.74 13.58 4.36
N LEU A 175 4.56 13.64 5.41
CA LEU A 175 4.33 14.52 6.56
C LEU A 175 4.21 15.98 6.12
N ALA A 176 5.13 16.46 5.28
CA ALA A 176 5.08 17.83 4.79
C ALA A 176 3.80 18.12 4.01
N ARG A 177 3.37 17.19 3.14
CA ARG A 177 2.11 17.31 2.40
C ARG A 177 0.91 17.40 3.35
N MET A 178 0.86 16.55 4.37
CA MET A 178 -0.21 16.60 5.36
C MET A 178 -0.19 17.92 6.15
N ILE A 179 0.99 18.43 6.49
CA ILE A 179 1.12 19.74 7.15
C ILE A 179 0.62 20.88 6.25
N LEU A 180 0.97 20.89 4.96
CA LEU A 180 0.52 21.92 4.02
C LEU A 180 -1.00 21.88 3.82
N ALA A 181 -1.59 20.68 3.77
CA ALA A 181 -3.02 20.48 3.60
C ALA A 181 -3.84 20.68 4.90
N GLY A 182 -3.20 20.77 6.06
CA GLY A 182 -3.90 20.78 7.35
C GLY A 182 -4.55 19.44 7.71
N GLU A 183 -4.09 18.34 7.09
CA GLU A 183 -4.56 17.00 7.40
C GLU A 183 -4.04 16.58 8.79
N GLY A 184 -4.93 16.18 9.70
CA GLY A 184 -4.57 15.68 11.02
C GLY A 184 -3.96 16.73 11.97
N GLY A 185 -4.14 18.02 11.70
CA GLY A 185 -3.63 19.10 12.55
C GLY A 185 -3.61 20.45 11.84
N ARG A 186 -2.98 21.47 12.45
CA ARG A 186 -2.92 22.81 11.84
C ARG A 186 -1.90 22.88 10.70
N VAL A 187 -2.17 23.80 9.77
CA VAL A 187 -1.24 24.17 8.70
C VAL A 187 0.00 24.84 9.30
N ASN A 188 1.18 24.47 8.81
CA ASN A 188 2.44 25.12 9.16
C ASN A 188 3.44 25.04 8.00
N VAL A 189 3.42 26.06 7.13
CA VAL A 189 4.25 26.12 5.92
C VAL A 189 5.75 26.05 6.25
N GLN A 190 6.20 26.72 7.32
CA GLN A 190 7.62 26.70 7.70
C GLN A 190 8.09 25.32 8.17
N GLN A 191 7.25 24.59 8.92
CA GLN A 191 7.56 23.22 9.30
C GLN A 191 7.56 22.29 8.08
N ALA A 192 6.59 22.43 7.18
CA ALA A 192 6.55 21.65 5.94
C ALA A 192 7.80 21.88 5.09
N LYS A 193 8.24 23.13 4.90
CA LYS A 193 9.48 23.47 4.18
C LYS A 193 10.70 22.79 4.76
N LYS A 194 10.82 22.70 6.10
CA LYS A 194 11.94 22.00 6.75
C LYS A 194 11.95 20.51 6.37
N TRP A 195 10.80 19.84 6.45
CA TRP A 195 10.66 18.43 6.06
C TRP A 195 10.91 18.19 4.57
N LEU A 196 10.38 19.06 3.70
CA LEU A 196 10.62 18.99 2.26
C LEU A 196 12.09 19.19 1.92
N ASN A 197 12.77 20.14 2.58
CA ASN A 197 14.19 20.37 2.35
C ASN A 197 15.04 19.16 2.76
N MET A 198 14.73 18.51 3.88
CA MET A 198 15.40 17.26 4.28
C MET A 198 15.18 16.16 3.24
N ALA A 199 13.93 15.88 2.86
CA ALA A 199 13.62 14.84 1.89
C ALA A 199 14.26 15.10 0.51
N ARG A 200 14.23 16.36 0.06
CA ARG A 200 14.84 16.80 -1.20
C ARG A 200 16.35 16.62 -1.19
N LYS A 201 17.03 17.00 -0.09
CA LYS A 201 18.49 16.81 0.05
C LYS A 201 18.88 15.32 0.00
N SER A 202 17.99 14.42 0.42
CA SER A 202 18.13 12.97 0.25
C SER A 202 17.75 12.45 -1.15
N GLY A 203 17.46 13.33 -2.12
CA GLY A 203 17.16 12.97 -3.51
C GLY A 203 15.68 12.73 -3.83
N HIS A 204 14.76 12.99 -2.90
CA HIS A 204 13.33 12.76 -3.15
C HIS A 204 12.75 13.81 -4.12
N ALA A 205 12.44 13.38 -5.35
CA ALA A 205 11.97 14.25 -6.43
C ALA A 205 10.63 14.94 -6.11
N GLY A 206 9.64 14.20 -5.58
CA GLY A 206 8.36 14.79 -5.19
C GLY A 206 8.50 15.90 -4.13
N ALA A 207 9.37 15.73 -3.13
CA ALA A 207 9.68 16.76 -2.15
C ALA A 207 10.36 17.98 -2.78
N MET A 208 11.23 17.78 -3.79
CA MET A 208 11.81 18.85 -4.58
C MET A 208 10.73 19.70 -5.27
N SER A 209 9.78 19.06 -5.95
CA SER A 209 8.69 19.76 -6.64
C SER A 209 7.83 20.57 -5.68
N ILE A 210 7.37 19.97 -4.58
CA ILE A 210 6.53 20.69 -3.62
C ILE A 210 7.32 21.81 -2.92
N PHE A 211 8.60 21.61 -2.62
CA PHE A 211 9.47 22.67 -2.11
C PHE A 211 9.58 23.84 -3.10
N GLY A 212 9.81 23.54 -4.37
CA GLY A 212 9.86 24.54 -5.44
C GLY A 212 8.54 25.31 -5.57
N ASN A 213 7.40 24.61 -5.52
CA ASN A 213 6.08 25.25 -5.54
C ASN A 213 5.88 26.20 -4.35
N VAL A 214 6.24 25.77 -3.13
CA VAL A 214 6.13 26.64 -1.95
C VAL A 214 7.02 27.89 -2.08
N LEU A 215 8.24 27.76 -2.60
CA LEU A 215 9.11 28.93 -2.83
C LEU A 215 8.52 29.87 -3.90
N PHE A 216 7.93 29.30 -4.95
CA PHE A 216 7.28 30.07 -6.01
C PHE A 216 6.10 30.89 -5.46
N GLU A 217 5.23 30.25 -4.66
CA GLU A 217 4.08 30.90 -4.01
C GLU A 217 4.50 32.00 -3.01
N GLU A 218 5.67 31.87 -2.39
CA GLU A 218 6.27 32.91 -1.53
C GLU A 218 6.93 34.06 -2.32
N GLY A 219 6.85 34.05 -3.65
CA GLY A 219 7.40 35.10 -4.52
C GLY A 219 8.86 34.89 -4.94
N GLN A 220 9.48 33.76 -4.57
CA GLN A 220 10.81 33.39 -5.06
C GLN A 220 10.69 32.70 -6.43
N THR A 221 10.09 33.39 -7.41
CA THR A 221 9.69 32.86 -8.73
C THR A 221 10.79 32.04 -9.41
N VAL A 222 11.96 32.64 -9.64
CA VAL A 222 13.09 32.00 -10.32
C VAL A 222 13.56 30.74 -9.58
N ARG A 223 13.73 30.85 -8.26
CA ARG A 223 14.25 29.75 -7.44
C ARG A 223 13.24 28.61 -7.35
N GLY A 224 11.97 28.92 -7.13
CA GLY A 224 10.89 27.94 -7.08
C GLY A 224 10.75 27.20 -8.41
N LEU A 225 10.77 27.94 -9.52
CA LEU A 225 10.69 27.35 -10.86
C LEU A 225 11.94 26.52 -11.21
N ALA A 226 13.13 26.91 -10.75
CA ALA A 226 14.35 26.12 -10.92
C ALA A 226 14.24 24.76 -10.21
N PHE A 227 13.74 24.73 -8.98
CA PHE A 227 13.49 23.47 -8.26
C PHE A 227 12.42 22.62 -8.93
N LEU A 228 11.31 23.21 -9.38
CA LEU A 228 10.26 22.50 -10.11
C LEU A 228 10.80 21.86 -11.39
N THR A 229 11.62 22.61 -12.14
CA THR A 229 12.24 22.15 -13.39
C THR A 229 13.22 21.01 -13.12
N ALA A 230 14.14 21.18 -12.15
CA ALA A 230 15.11 20.16 -11.80
C ALA A 230 14.47 18.86 -11.29
N ALA A 231 13.34 18.96 -10.56
CA ALA A 231 12.66 17.80 -10.01
C ALA A 231 12.18 16.82 -11.10
N LEU A 232 11.85 17.32 -12.29
CA LEU A 232 11.39 16.51 -13.41
C LEU A 232 12.48 15.58 -13.96
N ASP A 233 13.76 15.91 -13.79
CA ASP A 233 14.88 15.04 -14.20
C ASP A 233 14.96 13.74 -13.39
N ARG A 234 14.31 13.70 -12.22
CA ARG A 234 14.35 12.58 -11.26
C ARG A 234 12.98 12.02 -10.94
N CYS A 235 11.94 12.40 -11.68
CA CYS A 235 10.58 11.91 -11.41
C CYS A 235 10.42 10.44 -11.80
N SER A 236 9.61 9.71 -11.02
CA SER A 236 9.20 8.36 -11.38
C SER A 236 8.04 8.43 -12.39
N ALA A 237 7.84 7.40 -13.23
CA ALA A 237 6.72 7.39 -14.19
C ALA A 237 5.34 7.63 -13.53
N LYS A 238 5.18 7.23 -12.27
CA LYS A 238 3.97 7.47 -11.46
C LYS A 238 3.85 8.93 -11.02
N ASP A 239 4.97 9.59 -10.70
CA ASP A 239 4.97 10.93 -10.11
C ASP A 239 5.15 12.05 -11.14
N CYS A 240 5.76 11.77 -12.30
CA CYS A 240 5.99 12.77 -13.34
C CYS A 240 4.73 13.55 -13.73
N PRO A 241 3.53 12.95 -13.92
CA PRO A 241 2.36 13.70 -14.39
C PRO A 241 1.96 14.85 -13.46
N TRP A 242 1.87 14.62 -12.15
CA TRP A 242 1.48 15.68 -11.22
C TRP A 242 2.60 16.69 -11.00
N MET A 243 3.87 16.26 -11.09
CA MET A 243 5.02 17.16 -10.99
C MET A 243 5.11 18.09 -12.20
N GLN A 244 4.83 17.58 -13.41
CA GLN A 244 4.75 18.35 -14.64
C GLN A 244 3.64 19.38 -14.55
N GLU A 245 2.45 19.00 -14.08
CA GLU A 245 1.33 19.94 -13.91
C GLU A 245 1.70 21.13 -13.00
N LEU A 246 2.41 20.87 -11.88
CA LEU A 246 2.88 21.93 -10.99
C LEU A 246 3.92 22.83 -11.66
N GLN A 247 4.86 22.23 -12.40
CA GLN A 247 5.90 22.99 -13.11
C GLN A 247 5.28 23.85 -14.22
N GLU A 248 4.37 23.30 -15.03
CA GLU A 248 3.69 24.00 -16.13
C GLU A 248 2.85 25.15 -15.60
N ARG A 249 2.14 24.94 -14.48
CA ARG A 249 1.38 26.00 -13.81
C ARG A 249 2.30 27.15 -13.40
N ALA A 250 3.40 26.86 -12.71
CA ALA A 250 4.37 27.88 -12.31
C ALA A 250 5.00 28.58 -13.53
N PHE A 251 5.33 27.82 -14.57
CA PHE A 251 5.91 28.33 -15.82
C PHE A 251 4.93 29.23 -16.60
N SER A 252 3.62 28.97 -16.52
CA SER A 252 2.59 29.81 -17.15
C SER A 252 2.43 31.18 -16.47
N LEU A 253 2.75 31.26 -15.17
CA LEU A 253 2.65 32.47 -14.36
C LEU A 253 3.94 33.30 -14.34
N ALA A 254 5.08 32.68 -14.66
CA ALA A 254 6.39 33.32 -14.67
C ALA A 254 6.63 34.15 -15.96
N THR A 255 7.39 35.24 -15.83
CA THR A 255 7.81 36.03 -16.97
C THR A 255 8.79 35.26 -17.86
N GLU A 256 8.98 35.68 -19.11
CA GLU A 256 9.98 35.06 -20.00
C GLU A 256 11.40 35.12 -19.41
N ASP A 257 11.78 36.23 -18.80
CA ASP A 257 13.09 36.38 -18.16
C ASP A 257 13.25 35.43 -16.98
N ASP A 258 12.25 35.36 -16.09
CA ASP A 258 12.29 34.45 -14.94
C ASP A 258 12.42 32.99 -15.39
N ARG A 259 11.71 32.60 -16.45
CA ARG A 259 11.76 31.25 -17.01
C ARG A 259 13.15 30.91 -17.53
N ARG A 260 13.77 31.83 -18.29
CA ARG A 260 15.12 31.62 -18.83
C ARG A 260 16.15 31.47 -17.71
N VAL A 261 16.08 32.31 -16.69
CA VAL A 261 16.99 32.25 -15.54
C VAL A 261 16.75 30.95 -14.74
N ALA A 262 15.49 30.57 -14.51
CA ALA A 262 15.16 29.36 -13.77
C ALA A 262 15.67 28.08 -14.45
N VAL A 263 15.51 27.97 -15.78
CA VAL A 263 16.03 26.83 -16.56
C VAL A 263 17.57 26.76 -16.48
N ALA A 264 18.25 27.90 -16.56
CA ALA A 264 19.71 27.96 -16.43
C ALA A 264 20.19 27.59 -15.01
N LEU A 265 19.39 27.88 -13.97
CA LEU A 265 19.70 27.58 -12.57
C LEU A 265 19.37 26.14 -12.18
N ALA A 266 18.42 25.48 -12.86
CA ALA A 266 17.92 24.15 -12.51
C ALA A 266 19.03 23.09 -12.29
N PRO A 267 20.10 23.00 -13.09
CA PRO A 267 21.18 22.03 -12.83
C PRO A 267 21.92 22.27 -11.51
N GLN A 268 22.00 23.52 -11.04
CA GLN A 268 22.78 23.94 -9.87
C GLN A 268 22.05 23.69 -8.54
N VAL A 269 20.73 23.42 -8.57
CA VAL A 269 19.93 23.25 -7.34
C VAL A 269 20.29 21.98 -6.55
N TYR A 270 21.05 21.08 -7.17
CA TYR A 270 21.62 19.89 -6.57
C TYR A 270 22.95 20.14 -5.86
N GLU A 271 23.68 21.19 -6.26
CA GLU A 271 25.01 21.54 -5.74
C GLU A 271 24.92 22.47 -4.53
N GLN A 272 23.85 23.25 -4.41
CA GLN A 272 23.59 24.12 -3.26
C GLN A 272 23.10 23.30 -2.06
N GLY A 273 24.05 22.65 -1.41
CA GLY A 273 23.92 21.96 -0.13
C GLY A 273 24.44 22.80 1.04
N ASP A 274 24.00 24.06 1.18
CA ASP A 274 24.25 24.86 2.39
C ASP A 274 23.33 24.44 3.55
#